data_AF-A0A7C2FDF3-F1
#
_entry.id   AF-A0A7C2FDF3-F1
#
_cell.length_a   1.000
_cell.length_b   1.000
_cell.length_c   1.000
_cell.angle_alpha   90.00
_cell.angle_beta   90.00
_cell.angle_gamma   90.00
#
_symmetry.space_group_name_H-M   'P 1'
#
loop_
_entity.id
_entity.type
_entity.pdbx_description
1 polymer ?
#
loop_
_entity_poly.entity_id
_entity_poly.type
_entity_poly.pdbx_seq_one_letter_code
_entity_poly.pdbx_strand_id
1 'polypeptide(L)'
;MKIELLVSKNFLSLFTLEIVSQAIKVFSKANSADLELKIVWEEQVEYPVLKIGGFPPVVVKTPPSLSEVLNMLTLALDLSELQTAPLGMAGGWEEDTFV
;
A
#
# COMPACT_ATOMS: atom_id res chain seq x y z
N MET A 1 -2.73 7.01 4.45
CA MET A 1 -2.81 5.57 4.10
C MET A 1 -2.06 4.75 5.13
N LYS A 2 -2.63 3.63 5.60
CA LYS A 2 -1.99 2.75 6.59
C LYS A 2 -1.17 1.66 5.91
N ILE A 3 0.04 1.46 6.41
CA ILE A 3 0.98 0.43 5.95
C ILE A 3 1.38 -0.39 7.17
N GLU A 4 1.22 -1.70 7.10
CA GLU A 4 1.66 -2.62 8.14
C GLU A 4 2.79 -3.51 7.62
N LEU A 5 3.84 -3.65 8.40
CA LEU A 5 4.95 -4.54 8.11
C LEU A 5 5.09 -5.57 9.23
N LEU A 6 4.84 -6.83 8.90
CA LEU A 6 5.02 -7.97 9.80
C LEU A 6 6.44 -8.50 9.61
N VAL A 7 7.18 -8.61 10.71
CA VAL A 7 8.62 -8.94 10.72
C VAL A 7 8.95 -9.88 11.87
N SER A 8 10.02 -10.66 11.72
CA SER A 8 10.64 -11.42 12.79
C SER A 8 12.08 -10.95 13.03
N LYS A 9 12.81 -11.59 13.95
CA LYS A 9 14.21 -11.23 14.29
C LYS A 9 15.24 -11.72 13.25
N ASN A 10 14.81 -12.12 12.06
CA ASN A 10 15.71 -12.60 11.01
C ASN A 10 16.30 -11.45 10.17
N PHE A 11 17.43 -11.73 9.49
CA PHE A 11 18.14 -10.73 8.70
C PHE A 11 17.26 -10.08 7.63
N LEU A 12 16.49 -10.90 6.91
CA LEU A 12 15.61 -10.43 5.84
C LEU A 12 14.57 -9.44 6.36
N SER A 13 13.99 -9.71 7.53
CA SER A 13 13.02 -8.84 8.19
C SER A 13 13.61 -7.50 8.59
N LEU A 14 14.80 -7.50 9.20
CA LEU A 14 15.49 -6.27 9.59
C LEU A 14 15.86 -5.42 8.37
N PHE A 15 16.35 -6.06 7.31
CA PHE A 15 16.72 -5.36 6.08
C PHE A 15 15.49 -4.82 5.35
N THR A 16 14.42 -5.60 5.27
CA THR A 16 13.13 -5.18 4.70
C THR A 16 12.55 -4.01 5.47
N LEU A 17 12.61 -4.05 6.81
CA LEU A 17 12.17 -2.97 7.67
C LEU A 17 12.88 -1.65 7.36
N GLU A 18 14.20 -1.69 7.23
CA GLU A 18 15.00 -0.49 6.94
C GLU A 18 14.59 0.11 5.58
N ILE A 19 14.51 -0.72 4.53
CA ILE A 19 14.16 -0.26 3.19
C ILE A 19 12.74 0.29 3.13
N VAL A 20 11.76 -0.42 3.71
CA VAL A 20 10.37 0.04 3.76
C VAL A 20 10.25 1.34 4.53
N SER A 21 10.95 1.47 5.67
CA SER A 21 10.94 2.69 6.47
C SER A 21 11.51 3.89 5.71
N GLN A 22 12.59 3.70 4.97
CA GLN A 22 13.17 4.74 4.12
C GLN A 22 12.25 5.10 2.95
N ALA A 23 11.69 4.10 2.27
CA ALA A 23 10.77 4.30 1.15
C ALA A 23 9.56 5.15 1.56
N ILE A 24 8.95 4.83 2.71
CA ILE A 24 7.77 5.55 3.22
C ILE A 24 8.11 7.00 3.53
N LYS A 25 9.25 7.27 4.20
CA LYS A 25 9.70 8.64 4.49
C LYS A 25 9.91 9.45 3.20
N VAL A 26 10.56 8.86 2.21
CA VAL A 26 10.82 9.49 0.91
C VAL A 26 9.51 9.77 0.19
N PHE A 27 8.62 8.77 0.13
CA PHE A 27 7.33 8.87 -0.55
C PHE A 27 6.40 9.91 0.10
N SER A 28 6.27 9.90 1.43
CA SER A 28 5.48 10.88 2.17
C SER A 28 5.94 12.30 1.91
N LYS A 29 7.26 12.52 1.91
CA LYS A 29 7.84 13.84 1.61
C LYS A 29 7.61 14.26 0.15
N ALA A 30 7.76 13.34 -0.79
CA ALA A 30 7.63 13.63 -2.22
C ALA A 30 6.18 13.92 -2.64
N ASN A 31 5.22 13.18 -2.09
CA ASN A 31 3.81 13.24 -2.51
C ASN A 31 2.91 14.00 -1.54
N SER A 32 3.47 14.60 -0.47
CA SER A 32 2.69 15.20 0.63
C SER A 32 1.61 14.25 1.19
N ALA A 33 1.90 12.96 1.15
CA ALA A 33 0.98 11.90 1.54
C ALA A 33 1.21 11.50 3.00
N ASP A 34 0.15 11.51 3.80
CA ASP A 34 0.20 11.05 5.18
C ASP A 34 0.19 9.51 5.20
N LEU A 35 1.38 8.92 5.35
CA LEU A 35 1.59 7.48 5.43
C LEU A 35 1.94 7.09 6.86
N GLU A 36 1.17 6.15 7.41
CA GLU A 36 1.40 5.62 8.75
C GLU A 36 1.99 4.21 8.62
N LEU A 37 3.28 4.05 8.98
CA LEU A 37 3.94 2.74 9.06
C LEU A 37 3.76 2.14 10.46
N LYS A 38 3.15 0.96 10.53
CA LYS A 38 3.04 0.14 11.73
C LYS A 38 3.88 -1.11 11.59
N ILE A 39 4.80 -1.31 12.53
CA ILE A 39 5.69 -2.47 12.56
C ILE A 39 5.15 -3.47 13.57
N VAL A 40 4.90 -4.71 13.14
CA VAL A 40 4.39 -5.79 13.98
C VAL A 40 5.46 -6.88 14.06
N TRP A 41 5.92 -7.15 15.28
CA TRP A 41 6.92 -8.17 15.56
C TRP A 41 6.24 -9.49 15.86
N GLU A 42 6.48 -10.50 15.03
CA GLU A 42 5.93 -11.85 15.18
C GLU A 42 7.02 -12.92 15.04
N GLU A 43 7.22 -13.73 16.08
CA GLU A 43 8.32 -14.71 16.12
C GLU A 43 8.13 -15.89 15.16
N GLN A 44 6.90 -16.13 14.70
CA GLN A 44 6.56 -17.23 13.79
C GLN A 44 6.62 -16.83 12.31
N VAL A 45 6.94 -15.57 11.99
CA VAL A 45 7.00 -15.09 10.61
C VAL A 45 8.32 -15.51 9.96
N GLU A 46 8.22 -16.44 9.01
CA GLU A 46 9.37 -16.92 8.22
C GLU A 46 9.86 -15.85 7.24
N TYR A 47 8.93 -15.20 6.53
CA TYR A 47 9.20 -14.13 5.57
C TYR A 47 8.43 -12.87 5.93
N PRO A 48 9.05 -11.67 5.91
CA PRO A 48 8.35 -10.44 6.21
C PRO A 48 7.17 -10.22 5.26
N VAL A 49 6.08 -9.67 5.78
CA VAL A 49 4.85 -9.43 5.02
C VAL A 49 4.51 -7.94 5.06
N LEU A 50 4.45 -7.33 3.89
CA LEU A 50 4.07 -5.94 3.71
C LEU A 50 2.58 -5.86 3.34
N LYS A 51 1.80 -5.11 4.11
CA LYS A 51 0.39 -4.84 3.86
C LYS A 51 0.21 -3.36 3.63
N ILE A 52 -0.35 -3.00 2.48
CA ILE A 52 -0.64 -1.62 2.12
C ILE A 52 -2.16 -1.52 1.92
N GLY A 53 -2.80 -0.51 2.50
CA GLY A 53 -4.26 -0.33 2.35
C GLY A 53 -4.69 -0.36 0.89
N GLY A 54 -5.70 -1.18 0.56
CA GLY A 54 -6.20 -1.34 -0.82
C GLY A 54 -5.39 -2.30 -1.69
N PHE A 55 -4.27 -2.87 -1.20
CA PHE A 55 -3.44 -3.82 -1.93
C PHE A 55 -3.41 -5.21 -1.27
N PRO A 56 -3.31 -6.30 -2.07
CA PRO A 56 -3.05 -7.63 -1.54
C PRO A 56 -1.74 -7.66 -0.72
N PRO A 57 -1.69 -8.42 0.39
CA PRO A 57 -0.46 -8.58 1.16
C PRO A 57 0.70 -9.12 0.30
N VAL A 58 1.87 -8.51 0.42
CA VAL A 58 3.08 -8.90 -0.32
C VAL A 58 4.01 -9.65 0.63
N VAL A 59 4.30 -10.91 0.30
CA VAL A 59 5.30 -11.72 1.01
C VAL A 59 6.67 -11.45 0.42
N VAL A 60 7.56 -10.90 1.24
CA VAL A 60 8.90 -10.49 0.82
C VAL A 60 9.86 -11.66 1.01
N LYS A 61 10.13 -12.39 -0.08
CA LYS A 61 11.01 -13.57 -0.08
C LYS A 61 12.48 -13.24 -0.29
N THR A 62 12.76 -12.07 -0.84
CA THR A 62 14.10 -11.53 -1.09
C THR A 62 14.15 -10.07 -0.65
N PRO A 63 15.34 -9.55 -0.31
CA PRO A 63 15.50 -8.13 0.00
C PRO A 63 14.91 -7.26 -1.13
N PRO A 64 13.89 -6.43 -0.85
CA PRO A 64 13.35 -5.53 -1.86
C PRO A 64 14.32 -4.39 -2.08
N SER A 65 14.36 -3.84 -3.28
CA SER A 65 15.02 -2.57 -3.57
C SER A 65 14.13 -1.39 -3.17
N LEU A 66 14.74 -0.22 -2.93
CA LEU A 66 14.01 1.01 -2.63
C LEU A 66 13.00 1.35 -3.73
N SER A 67 13.40 1.23 -5.00
CA SER A 67 12.57 1.53 -6.17
C SER A 67 11.33 0.62 -6.26
N GLU A 68 11.46 -0.67 -5.94
CA GLU A 68 10.32 -1.59 -5.92
C GLU A 68 9.29 -1.16 -4.87
N VAL A 69 9.73 -0.77 -3.67
CA VAL A 69 8.81 -0.32 -2.62
C VAL A 69 8.14 1.00 -3.02
N LEU A 70 8.87 1.96 -3.58
CA LEU A 70 8.30 3.23 -4.06
C LEU A 70 7.26 3.01 -5.18
N ASN A 71 7.53 2.10 -6.12
CA ASN A 71 6.57 1.76 -7.17
C ASN A 71 5.30 1.14 -6.58
N MET A 72 5.42 0.23 -5.61
CA MET A 72 4.26 -0.35 -4.93
C MET A 72 3.43 0.71 -4.19
N LEU A 73 4.07 1.67 -3.53
CA LEU A 73 3.38 2.78 -2.86
C LEU A 73 2.66 3.72 -3.84
N THR A 74 3.26 3.96 -5.01
CA THR A 74 2.64 4.76 -6.08
C THR A 74 1.37 4.09 -6.57
N LEU A 75 1.45 2.81 -6.93
CA LEU A 75 0.30 2.03 -7.37
C LEU A 75 -0.80 1.96 -6.29
N ALA A 76 -0.41 1.87 -5.02
CA ALA A 76 -1.34 1.90 -3.89
C ALA A 76 -2.10 3.22 -3.74
N LEU A 77 -1.43 4.33 -3.99
CA LEU A 77 -2.07 5.64 -4.00
C LEU A 77 -3.05 5.75 -5.18
N ASP A 78 -2.61 5.39 -6.38
CA ASP A 78 -3.44 5.46 -7.60
C ASP A 78 -4.74 4.64 -7.47
N LEU A 79 -4.67 3.41 -6.95
CA LEU A 79 -5.88 2.60 -6.72
C LEU A 79 -6.78 3.18 -5.63
N SER A 80 -6.20 3.81 -4.61
CA SER A 80 -6.97 4.48 -3.56
C SER A 80 -7.76 5.67 -4.11
N GLU A 81 -7.19 6.40 -5.08
CA GLU A 81 -7.86 7.48 -5.81
C GLU A 81 -8.92 6.97 -6.79
N LEU A 82 -8.73 5.79 -7.38
CA LEU A 82 -9.74 5.17 -8.24
C LEU A 82 -10.96 4.67 -7.45
N GLN A 83 -10.79 4.25 -6.19
CA GLN A 83 -11.90 3.82 -5.32
C GLN A 83 -12.75 4.98 -4.78
N THR A 84 -12.27 6.22 -4.84
CA THR A 84 -13.03 7.41 -4.42
C THR A 84 -13.87 8.01 -5.55
N ALA A 85 -13.79 7.48 -6.78
CA ALA A 85 -14.74 7.82 -7.83
C ALA A 85 -16.14 7.33 -7.42
N PRO A 86 -17.13 8.22 -7.25
CA PRO A 86 -18.45 7.82 -6.81
C PRO A 86 -19.09 6.93 -7.87
N LEU A 87 -19.50 5.72 -7.46
CA LEU A 87 -20.57 4.97 -8.11
C LEU A 87 -21.88 5.75 -7.90
N GLY A 88 -22.03 6.83 -8.65
CA GLY A 88 -23.15 7.75 -8.52
C GLY A 88 -23.28 8.58 -9.77
N MET A 89 -23.82 7.96 -10.83
CA MET A 89 -24.80 8.49 -11.80
C MET A 89 -24.97 7.46 -12.93
N ALA A 90 -25.42 6.26 -12.58
CA ALA A 90 -26.06 5.33 -13.51
C ALA A 90 -27.44 5.02 -12.94
N GLY A 91 -28.29 6.05 -12.91
CA GLY A 91 -29.65 5.99 -12.41
C GLY A 91 -30.44 7.14 -13.03
N GLY A 92 -31.14 6.84 -14.11
CA GLY A 92 -31.88 7.82 -14.90
C GLY A 92 -32.23 7.27 -16.28
N TRP A 93 -32.89 6.11 -16.31
CA TRP A 93 -33.80 5.83 -17.40
C TRP A 93 -35.00 6.77 -17.17
N GLU A 94 -35.00 7.93 -17.80
CA GLU A 94 -36.25 8.60 -18.13
C GLU A 94 -36.43 8.44 -19.64
N GLU A 95 -37.18 7.38 -19.98
CA GLU A 95 -38.09 7.43 -21.10
C GLU A 95 -38.91 8.71 -20.97
N ASP A 96 -38.82 9.63 -21.93
CA ASP A 96 -40.02 10.36 -22.28
C ASP A 96 -40.13 10.53 -23.79
N THR A 97 -41.27 10.04 -24.25
CA THR A 97 -41.64 9.81 -25.63
C THR A 97 -42.44 11.02 -26.08
N PHE A 98 -42.16 11.48 -27.30
CA PHE A 98 -42.98 12.33 -28.17
C PHE A 98 -44.39 12.71 -27.69
N VAL A 99 -44.67 14.02 -27.62
CA VAL A 99 -45.95 14.62 -28.07
C VAL A 99 -45.64 15.90 -28.85
#